data_AF-A0A6B2S893-F1
#
_entry.id   AF-A0A6B2S893-F1
#
_cell.length_a   1.000
_cell.length_b   1.000
_cell.length_c   1.000
_cell.angle_alpha   90.00
_cell.angle_beta   90.00
_cell.angle_gamma   90.00
#
_symmetry.space_group_name_H-M   'P 1'
#
loop_
_entity.id
_entity.type
_entity.pdbx_description
1 polymer ?
#
loop_
_entity_poly.entity_id
_entity_poly.type
_entity_poly.pdbx_seq_one_letter_code
_entity_poly.pdbx_strand_id
1 'polypeptide(L)' 'DALLAVVARDAVELLTDPGARALLRQCEGDNCRRLYLDTSRGHRRRWCSSEVCGNRERVARHRRRAAVAARA' A
#
# COMPACT_ATOMS: atom_id res chain seq x y z
N ASP A 1 7.05 -3.13 -28.04
CA ASP A 1 7.03 -4.57 -27.63
C ASP A 1 8.11 -4.95 -26.63
N ALA A 2 9.39 -4.64 -26.86
CA ALA A 2 10.48 -5.03 -25.94
C ALA A 2 10.27 -4.60 -24.48
N LEU A 3 9.81 -3.36 -24.22
CA LEU A 3 9.54 -2.88 -22.86
C LEU A 3 8.45 -3.69 -22.15
N LEU A 4 7.35 -4.00 -22.85
CA LEU A 4 6.28 -4.82 -22.28
C LEU A 4 6.76 -6.23 -21.96
N ALA A 5 7.64 -6.80 -22.79
CA ALA A 5 8.23 -8.10 -22.53
C ALA A 5 9.12 -8.10 -21.27
N VAL A 6 9.85 -7.01 -20.99
CA VAL A 6 10.63 -6.87 -19.75
C VAL A 6 9.69 -6.82 -18.54
N VAL A 7 8.69 -5.94 -18.56
CA VAL A 7 7.73 -5.83 -17.45
C VAL A 7 6.97 -7.14 -17.21
N ALA A 8 6.58 -7.84 -18.27
CA ALA A 8 5.91 -9.13 -18.17
C ALA A 8 6.81 -10.20 -17.54
N ARG A 9 8.10 -10.24 -17.89
CA ARG A 9 9.08 -11.15 -17.27
C ARG A 9 9.24 -10.86 -15.79
N ASP A 10 9.47 -9.60 -15.41
CA ASP A 10 9.61 -9.21 -14.00
C ASP A 10 8.36 -9.56 -13.18
N ALA A 11 7.17 -9.38 -13.76
CA ALA A 11 5.92 -9.76 -13.12
C ALA A 11 5.81 -11.29 -12.93
N VAL A 12 6.20 -12.09 -13.92
CA VAL A 12 6.22 -13.56 -13.79
C VAL A 12 7.20 -13.98 -12.71
N GLU A 13 8.43 -13.47 -12.71
CA GLU A 13 9.45 -13.78 -11.69
C GLU A 13 8.94 -13.44 -10.29
N LEU A 14 8.37 -12.23 -10.10
CA LEU A 14 7.81 -11.80 -8.84
C LEU A 14 6.64 -12.68 -8.35
N LEU A 15 5.73 -13.05 -9.25
CA LEU A 15 4.51 -13.77 -8.89
C LEU A 15 4.73 -15.27 -8.68
N THR A 16 5.81 -15.82 -9.25
CA THR A 16 6.17 -17.24 -9.15
C THR A 16 7.15 -17.53 -8.03
N ASP A 17 7.96 -16.55 -7.58
CA ASP A 17 8.80 -16.70 -6.39
C ASP A 17 7.98 -16.59 -5.09
N PRO A 18 7.90 -17.63 -4.24
CA PRO A 18 7.11 -17.58 -3.02
C PRO A 18 7.57 -16.51 -2.03
N GLY A 19 8.87 -16.24 -1.95
CA GLY A 19 9.45 -15.26 -1.03
C GLY A 19 9.06 -13.83 -1.41
N ALA A 20 9.26 -13.46 -2.67
CA ALA A 20 8.91 -12.15 -3.20
C ALA A 20 7.39 -11.96 -3.24
N ARG A 21 6.63 -13.00 -3.62
CA ARG A 21 5.16 -12.98 -3.55
C ARG A 21 4.64 -12.80 -2.13
N ALA A 22 5.31 -13.31 -1.10
CA ALA A 22 4.91 -13.10 0.29
C ALA A 22 5.02 -11.63 0.74
N LEU A 23 5.81 -10.81 0.03
CA LEU A 23 5.93 -9.36 0.27
C LEU A 23 4.80 -8.55 -0.38
N LEU A 24 4.02 -9.15 -1.28
CA LEU A 24 2.91 -8.48 -1.96
C LEU A 24 1.79 -8.19 -0.96
N ARG A 25 1.36 -6.93 -0.92
CA ARG A 25 0.33 -6.42 -0.02
C ARG A 25 -0.65 -5.55 -0.78
N GLN A 26 -1.90 -5.53 -0.33
CA GLN A 26 -2.90 -4.56 -0.76
C GLN A 26 -2.94 -3.39 0.21
N CYS A 27 -3.10 -2.17 -0.30
CA CYS A 27 -3.19 -0.98 0.52
C CYS A 27 -4.42 -1.01 1.44
N GLU A 28 -4.22 -0.77 2.75
CA GLU A 28 -5.32 -0.61 3.72
C GLU A 28 -5.90 0.82 3.76
N GLY A 29 -5.71 1.59 2.69
CA GLY A 29 -6.22 2.97 2.61
C GLY A 29 -7.64 2.96 2.09
N ASP A 30 -8.50 3.82 2.63
CA ASP A 30 -9.89 3.89 2.18
C ASP A 30 -9.98 4.15 0.68
N ASN A 31 -10.76 3.32 -0.02
CA ASN A 31 -10.93 3.32 -1.47
C ASN A 31 -9.63 3.19 -2.30
N CYS A 32 -8.56 2.61 -1.75
CA CYS A 32 -7.30 2.36 -2.48
C CYS A 32 -7.12 0.88 -2.83
N ARG A 33 -7.05 0.55 -4.13
CA ARG A 33 -6.88 -0.82 -4.62
C ARG A 33 -5.43 -1.17 -5.04
N ARG A 34 -4.47 -0.27 -4.77
CA ARG A 34 -3.08 -0.47 -5.19
C ARG A 34 -2.45 -1.65 -4.45
N LEU A 35 -1.70 -2.45 -5.20
CA LEU A 35 -0.76 -3.43 -4.66
C LEU A 35 0.60 -2.78 -4.46
N TYR A 36 1.37 -3.27 -3.50
CA TYR A 36 2.75 -2.88 -3.26
C TYR A 36 3.56 -4.04 -2.71
N LEU A 37 4.88 -3.98 -2.87
CA LEU A 37 5.81 -4.85 -2.16
C LEU A 37 6.18 -4.21 -0.82
N ASP A 38 6.01 -4.96 0.26
CA ASP A 38 6.40 -4.54 1.60
C ASP A 38 7.88 -4.82 1.86
N THR A 39 8.72 -3.93 1.35
CA THR A 39 10.17 -3.92 1.63
C THR A 39 10.52 -3.19 2.93
N SER A 40 9.53 -2.85 3.77
CA SER A 40 9.78 -2.18 5.04
C SER A 40 10.42 -3.12 6.06
N ARG A 41 11.16 -2.55 7.02
CA ARG A 41 11.75 -3.32 8.11
C ARG A 41 10.66 -4.02 8.92
N GLY A 42 10.67 -5.36 8.89
CA GLY A 42 9.72 -6.20 9.61
C GLY A 42 8.36 -6.37 8.92
N HIS A 43 8.19 -5.90 7.68
CA HIS A 43 6.98 -6.11 6.87
C HIS A 43 5.68 -5.67 7.56
N ARG A 44 5.72 -4.46 8.14
CA ARG A 44 4.59 -3.86 8.89
C ARG A 44 3.99 -2.65 8.18
N ARG A 45 4.29 -2.47 6.89
CA ARG A 45 3.73 -1.36 6.12
C ARG A 45 2.27 -1.68 5.83
N ARG A 46 1.39 -0.71 6.09
CA ARG A 46 -0.07 -0.83 5.88
C ARG A 46 -0.58 -0.13 4.61
N TRP A 47 0.21 0.80 4.06
CA TRP A 47 -0.23 1.68 2.98
C TRP A 47 0.75 1.73 1.81
N CYS A 48 0.22 1.81 0.59
CA CYS A 48 1.01 1.87 -0.65
C CYS A 48 1.91 3.11 -0.76
N SER A 49 1.74 4.12 0.09
CA SER A 49 2.62 5.26 0.28
C SER A 49 2.28 5.93 1.61
N SER A 50 3.31 6.35 2.37
CA SER A 50 3.12 7.11 3.61
C SER A 50 2.58 8.52 3.32
N GLU A 51 2.96 9.11 2.19
CA GLU A 51 2.60 10.47 1.79
C GLU A 51 1.20 10.54 1.18
N VAL A 52 0.76 9.46 0.50
CA VAL A 52 -0.57 9.41 -0.12
C VAL A 52 -1.59 8.80 0.85
N CYS A 53 -1.63 7.47 0.94
CA CYS A 53 -2.65 6.77 1.72
C CYS A 53 -2.42 6.89 3.22
N GLY A 54 -1.17 6.82 3.68
CA GLY A 54 -0.86 7.01 5.10
C GLY A 54 -1.25 8.42 5.60
N ASN A 55 -1.00 9.45 4.80
CA ASN A 55 -1.38 10.81 5.15
C ASN A 55 -2.91 11.00 5.13
N ARG A 56 -3.59 10.49 4.10
CA ARG A 56 -5.05 10.52 4.00
C ARG A 56 -5.70 9.93 5.25
N GLU A 57 -5.23 8.77 5.72
CA GLU A 57 -5.75 8.14 6.94
C GLU A 57 -5.44 8.93 8.22
N ARG A 58 -4.25 9.54 8.33
CA ARG A 58 -3.91 10.43 9.47
C ARG A 58 -4.83 11.65 9.50
N VAL A 59 -5.06 12.29 8.35
CA VAL A 59 -5.96 13.45 8.23
C VAL A 59 -7.41 13.06 8.55
N ALA A 60 -7.90 11.95 7.98
CA ALA A 60 -9.26 11.47 8.26
C ALA A 60 -9.45 11.18 9.76
N ARG A 61 -8.46 10.54 10.42
CA ARG A 61 -8.48 10.33 11.87
C ARG A 61 -8.49 11.64 12.67
N HIS A 62 -7.68 12.62 12.28
CA HIS A 62 -7.67 13.93 12.92
C HIS A 62 -9.05 14.61 12.82
N ARG A 63 -9.65 14.64 11.62
CA ARG A 63 -11.00 15.19 11.40
C ARG A 63 -12.06 14.48 12.23
N ARG A 64 -12.04 13.14 12.30
CA ARG A 64 -12.97 12.36 13.16
C ARG A 64 -12.85 12.75 14.63
N ARG A 65 -11.64 12.93 15.15
CA ARG A 65 -11.41 13.37 16.54
C ARG A 65 -11.94 14.79 16.78
N ALA A 66 -11.67 15.72 15.86
CA ALA A 66 -12.18 17.08 15.95
C ALA A 66 -13.72 17.12 15.93
N ALA A 67 -14.35 16.31 15.07
CA ALA A 67 -15.81 16.22 15.00
C ALA A 67 -16.44 15.64 16.28
N VAL A 68 -15.79 14.67 16.93
CA VAL A 68 -16.24 14.15 18.23
C VAL A 68 -16.10 15.22 19.32
N ALA A 69 -14.97 15.93 19.37
CA ALA A 69 -14.74 16.98 20.35
C ALA A 69 -15.72 18.16 20.20
N ALA A 70 -16.12 18.50 18.96
CA ALA A 70 -17.11 19.55 18.71
C ALA A 70 -18.56 19.15 19.04
N ARG A 71 -18.83 17.85 19.27
CA ARG A 71 -20.15 17.32 19.62
C ARG A 71 -20.33 17.08 21.11
N ALA A 72 -19.24 17.11 21.88
CA ALA A 72 -19.23 17.03 23.33
C ALA A 72 -19.38 18.44 23.92
#